data_AF-A0A942D4W1-F1
#
_entry.id   AF-A0A942D4W1-F1
#
_cell.length_a   1.000
_cell.length_b   1.000
_cell.length_c   1.000
_cell.angle_alpha   90.00
_cell.angle_beta   90.00
_cell.angle_gamma   90.00
#
_symmetry.space_group_name_H-M   'P 1'
#
loop_
_entity.id
_entity.type
_entity.pdbx_description
1 polymer ?
#
loop_
_entity_poly.entity_id
_entity_poly.type
_entity_poly.pdbx_seq_one_letter_code
_entity_poly.pdbx_strand_id
1 'polypeptide(L)'
;MKRLRNHLPSPAMAVAVLALVLALGGTVYAAGTKINGKTVKAKSMPGNRVTPESLPGNRLKPGSVTGKQVDAATLAQVPSAKSAETATSAATATTAANANTLNGHSAGCPGGTQPFAGACWETTARAAATQPLAAQACTAAGGQLPDALDLRAYALTSGVTLDAGDEWSSSINTVTGADAYTGVTVSAAGVVNQDNQIDAKKFRCVLPLLR
;
A
#
# COMPACT_ATOMS: atom_id res chain seq x y z
N MET A 1 64.03 38.36 -85.25
CA MET A 1 63.02 38.50 -84.18
C MET A 1 61.69 38.87 -84.82
N LYS A 2 60.72 37.95 -84.89
CA LYS A 2 59.40 38.14 -85.53
C LYS A 2 58.39 38.54 -84.46
N ARG A 3 57.82 39.75 -84.56
CA ARG A 3 56.83 40.28 -83.60
C ARG A 3 55.51 39.50 -83.73
N LEU A 4 55.02 38.92 -82.63
CA LEU A 4 53.66 38.39 -82.54
C LEU A 4 52.67 39.57 -82.43
N ARG A 5 51.69 39.58 -83.32
CA ARG A 5 50.66 40.63 -83.47
C ARG A 5 49.46 40.22 -82.62
N ASN A 6 49.15 41.00 -81.57
CA ASN A 6 47.98 40.77 -80.73
C ASN A 6 46.69 40.95 -81.54
N HIS A 7 45.89 39.89 -81.64
CA HIS A 7 44.51 39.98 -82.12
C HIS A 7 43.63 40.46 -80.96
N LEU A 8 43.11 41.69 -81.05
CA LEU A 8 42.05 42.12 -80.14
C LEU A 8 40.76 41.35 -80.47
N PRO A 9 40.07 40.79 -79.48
CA PRO A 9 38.78 40.13 -79.69
C PRO A 9 37.77 41.14 -80.26
N SER A 10 36.93 40.70 -81.20
CA SER A 10 35.93 41.57 -81.83
C SER A 10 34.89 42.04 -80.80
N PRO A 11 34.31 43.24 -80.95
CA PRO A 11 33.30 43.77 -80.03
C PRO A 11 32.10 42.83 -79.82
N ALA A 12 31.73 42.07 -80.85
CA ALA A 12 30.68 41.06 -80.78
C ALA A 12 31.01 39.90 -79.83
N MET A 13 32.28 39.49 -79.79
CA MET A 13 32.76 38.43 -78.89
C MET A 13 32.73 38.90 -77.42
N ALA A 14 33.06 40.17 -77.17
CA ALA A 14 32.95 40.75 -75.83
C ALA A 14 31.51 40.79 -75.32
N VAL A 15 30.56 41.21 -76.16
CA VAL A 15 29.13 41.23 -75.79
C VAL A 15 28.59 39.81 -75.58
N ALA A 16 28.96 38.85 -76.43
CA ALA A 16 28.55 37.45 -76.27
C ALA A 16 29.08 36.84 -74.96
N VAL A 17 30.33 37.11 -74.59
CA VAL A 17 30.91 36.65 -73.31
C VAL A 17 30.20 37.31 -72.12
N LEU A 18 29.90 38.60 -72.19
CA LEU A 18 29.22 39.31 -71.10
C LEU A 18 27.77 38.82 -70.92
N ALA A 19 27.05 38.62 -72.02
CA ALA A 19 25.72 38.04 -72.01
C ALA A 19 25.72 36.61 -71.45
N LEU A 20 26.74 35.80 -71.80
CA LEU A 20 26.91 34.45 -71.29
C LEU A 20 27.19 34.45 -69.78
N VAL A 21 28.04 35.34 -69.29
CA VAL A 21 28.34 35.49 -67.85
C VAL A 21 27.09 35.92 -67.07
N LEU A 22 26.29 36.85 -67.61
CA LEU A 22 25.05 37.30 -66.97
C LEU A 22 23.96 36.22 -66.99
N ALA A 23 23.82 35.48 -68.10
CA ALA A 23 22.87 34.38 -68.22
C ALA A 23 23.20 33.21 -67.27
N LEU A 24 24.50 32.94 -67.03
CA LEU A 24 24.96 31.89 -66.12
C LEU A 24 25.05 32.34 -64.65
N GLY A 25 25.24 33.64 -64.39
CA GLY A 25 25.47 34.17 -63.04
C GLY A 25 24.22 34.54 -62.23
N GLY A 26 23.06 34.70 -62.87
CA GLY A 26 21.86 35.26 -62.23
C GLY A 26 21.24 34.43 -61.10
N THR A 27 21.30 33.10 -61.17
CA THR A 27 20.62 32.20 -60.20
C THR A 27 21.43 31.98 -58.93
N VAL A 28 22.76 32.02 -59.00
CA VAL A 28 23.65 31.75 -57.86
C VAL A 28 23.74 32.95 -56.90
N TYR A 29 23.65 34.18 -57.41
CA TYR A 29 23.72 35.38 -56.57
C TYR A 29 22.55 35.45 -55.57
N ALA A 30 21.35 35.02 -55.96
CA ALA A 30 20.19 34.98 -55.08
C ALA A 30 20.30 33.88 -54.01
N ALA A 31 20.73 32.68 -54.39
CA ALA A 31 20.86 31.56 -53.44
C ALA A 31 22.01 31.78 -52.43
N GLY A 32 23.15 32.33 -52.87
CA GLY A 32 24.34 32.51 -52.03
C GLY A 32 24.29 33.70 -51.06
N THR A 33 23.51 34.74 -51.35
CA THR A 33 23.50 35.97 -50.54
C THR A 33 22.19 36.27 -49.81
N LYS A 34 21.04 35.75 -50.28
CA LYS A 34 19.71 36.09 -49.72
C LYS A 34 19.12 35.01 -48.80
N ILE A 35 19.57 33.76 -48.92
CA ILE A 35 19.06 32.65 -48.11
C ILE A 35 20.08 32.36 -46.99
N ASN A 36 20.03 33.15 -45.94
CA ASN A 36 20.80 32.91 -44.72
C ASN A 36 19.81 32.76 -43.55
N GLY A 37 20.14 32.01 -42.51
CA GLY A 37 19.27 31.81 -41.35
C GLY A 37 18.82 33.12 -40.67
N LYS A 38 19.57 34.22 -40.88
CA LYS A 38 19.24 35.57 -40.40
C LYS A 38 18.06 36.23 -41.14
N THR A 39 17.75 35.81 -42.36
CA THR A 39 16.62 36.35 -43.15
C THR A 39 15.33 35.55 -42.98
N VAL A 40 15.40 34.39 -42.31
CA VAL A 40 14.24 33.56 -41.97
C VAL A 40 13.46 34.22 -40.82
N LYS A 41 12.20 34.58 -41.07
CA LYS A 41 11.34 35.17 -40.05
C LYS A 41 10.93 34.10 -39.02
N ALA A 42 10.73 34.53 -37.77
CA ALA A 42 10.14 33.64 -36.77
C ALA A 42 8.79 33.09 -37.27
N LYS A 43 8.57 31.78 -37.10
CA LYS A 43 7.36 31.06 -37.53
C LYS A 43 7.14 30.97 -39.06
N SER A 44 8.11 31.35 -39.89
CA SER A 44 7.96 31.25 -41.36
C SER A 44 8.25 29.86 -41.93
N MET A 45 8.70 28.91 -41.10
CA MET A 45 8.93 27.53 -41.50
C MET A 45 7.79 26.65 -40.98
N PRO A 46 6.93 26.10 -41.87
CA PRO A 46 5.95 25.12 -41.46
C PRO A 46 6.63 23.79 -41.10
N GLY A 47 6.07 23.07 -40.13
CA GLY A 47 6.67 21.85 -39.58
C GLY A 47 6.90 20.74 -40.61
N ASN A 48 6.09 20.69 -41.67
CA ASN A 48 6.26 19.73 -42.77
C ASN A 48 7.52 19.95 -43.63
N ARG A 49 8.25 21.07 -43.42
CA ARG A 49 9.55 21.34 -44.05
C ARG A 49 10.73 20.88 -43.21
N VAL A 50 10.47 20.34 -42.02
CA VAL A 50 11.48 19.76 -41.13
C VAL A 50 11.30 18.25 -41.17
N THR A 51 12.33 17.54 -41.60
CA THR A 51 12.31 16.08 -41.55
C THR A 51 12.38 15.61 -40.10
N PRO A 52 11.69 14.51 -39.74
CA PRO A 52 11.83 13.92 -38.41
C PRO A 52 13.30 13.71 -38.04
N GLU A 53 13.64 13.91 -36.76
CA GLU A 53 14.99 13.69 -36.19
C GLU A 53 16.13 14.57 -36.77
N SER A 54 15.82 15.52 -37.66
CA SER A 54 16.84 16.37 -38.30
C SER A 54 17.36 17.53 -37.44
N LEU A 55 16.67 17.85 -36.35
CA LEU A 55 17.03 18.95 -35.45
C LEU A 55 17.66 18.40 -34.17
N PRO A 56 18.98 18.57 -33.96
CA PRO A 56 19.62 18.18 -32.72
C PRO A 56 19.19 19.12 -31.58
N GLY A 57 19.15 18.60 -30.35
CA GLY A 57 18.66 19.32 -29.18
C GLY A 57 19.41 20.63 -28.88
N ASN A 58 20.70 20.73 -29.22
CA ASN A 58 21.49 21.95 -29.06
C ASN A 58 21.05 23.11 -29.97
N ARG A 59 20.15 22.88 -30.93
CA ARG A 59 19.53 23.90 -31.78
C ARG A 59 18.18 24.38 -31.25
N LEU A 60 17.68 23.77 -30.19
CA LEU A 60 16.46 24.19 -29.52
C LEU A 60 16.77 25.27 -28.47
N LYS A 61 15.92 26.29 -28.42
CA LYS A 61 15.99 27.27 -27.33
C LYS A 61 15.64 26.57 -26.01
N PRO A 62 16.41 26.78 -24.92
CA PRO A 62 16.06 26.23 -23.60
C PRO A 62 14.62 26.58 -23.21
N GLY A 63 13.87 25.59 -22.72
CA GLY A 63 12.47 25.73 -22.33
C GLY A 63 11.46 25.88 -23.48
N SER A 64 11.88 25.75 -24.75
CA SER A 64 10.95 25.81 -25.89
C SER A 64 10.08 24.55 -26.05
N VAL A 65 10.54 23.42 -25.51
CA VAL A 65 9.78 22.16 -25.44
C VAL A 65 9.09 22.10 -24.08
N THR A 66 7.77 22.00 -24.10
CA THR A 66 6.89 21.90 -22.93
C THR A 66 6.06 20.61 -23.04
N GLY A 67 5.26 20.31 -22.00
CA GLY A 67 4.38 19.13 -22.02
C GLY A 67 3.39 19.07 -23.19
N LYS A 68 3.10 20.21 -23.85
CA LYS A 68 2.22 20.24 -25.04
C LYS A 68 2.86 19.63 -26.30
N GLN A 69 4.18 19.59 -26.38
CA GLN A 69 4.92 19.05 -27.52
C GLN A 69 5.41 17.60 -27.27
N VAL A 70 5.15 17.06 -26.08
CA VAL A 70 5.62 15.75 -25.66
C VAL A 70 4.41 14.85 -25.47
N ASP A 71 4.39 13.73 -26.19
CA ASP A 71 3.40 12.68 -25.96
C ASP A 71 3.82 11.86 -24.74
N ALA A 72 3.27 12.21 -23.58
CA ALA A 72 3.58 11.55 -22.32
C ALA A 72 3.28 10.04 -22.34
N ALA A 73 2.38 9.55 -23.21
CA ALA A 73 2.07 8.13 -23.32
C ALA A 73 3.22 7.33 -23.95
N THR A 74 4.12 7.99 -24.69
CA THR A 74 5.28 7.33 -25.31
C THR A 74 6.50 7.29 -24.37
N LEU A 75 6.43 7.98 -23.24
CA LEU A 75 7.52 8.02 -22.27
C LEU A 75 7.48 6.79 -21.35
N ALA A 76 8.62 6.17 -21.14
CA ALA A 76 8.77 5.18 -20.09
C ALA A 76 8.64 5.83 -18.70
N GLN A 77 8.21 5.04 -17.73
CA GLN A 77 8.12 5.47 -16.33
C GLN A 77 9.48 5.96 -15.84
N VAL A 78 9.52 7.18 -15.30
CA VAL A 78 10.73 7.73 -14.70
C VAL A 78 10.99 7.08 -13.32
N PRO A 79 12.25 6.89 -12.90
CA PRO A 79 12.56 6.20 -11.64
C PRO A 79 11.86 6.77 -10.40
N SER A 80 11.65 8.10 -10.34
CA SER A 80 10.94 8.75 -9.24
C SER A 80 9.46 8.40 -9.17
N ALA A 81 8.80 8.19 -10.31
CA ALA A 81 7.40 7.76 -10.36
C ALA A 81 7.25 6.32 -9.85
N LYS A 82 8.21 5.45 -10.15
CA LYS A 82 8.27 4.09 -9.60
C LYS A 82 8.45 4.09 -8.09
N SER A 83 9.29 5.00 -7.56
CA SER A 83 9.44 5.17 -6.11
C SER A 83 8.15 5.67 -5.44
N ALA A 84 7.38 6.54 -6.09
CA ALA A 84 6.11 7.04 -5.56
C ALA A 84 5.02 5.95 -5.51
N GLU A 85 4.93 5.09 -6.53
CA GLU A 85 4.04 3.92 -6.53
C GLU A 85 4.44 2.91 -5.43
N THR A 86 5.73 2.68 -5.26
CA THR A 86 6.26 1.81 -4.20
C THR A 86 5.93 2.39 -2.82
N ALA A 87 6.07 3.70 -2.62
CA ALA A 87 5.75 4.37 -1.35
C ALA A 87 4.24 4.29 -1.01
N THR A 88 3.37 4.45 -2.01
CA THR A 88 1.92 4.30 -1.86
C THR A 88 1.55 2.85 -1.48
N SER A 89 2.21 1.88 -2.11
CA SER A 89 2.03 0.46 -1.80
C SER A 89 2.52 0.12 -0.39
N ALA A 90 3.65 0.70 0.03
CA ALA A 90 4.18 0.54 1.39
C ALA A 90 3.24 1.12 2.46
N ALA A 91 2.69 2.32 2.24
CA ALA A 91 1.72 2.93 3.16
C ALA A 91 0.43 2.08 3.30
N THR A 92 -0.02 1.49 2.19
CA THR A 92 -1.18 0.58 2.17
C THR A 92 -0.88 -0.71 2.95
N ALA A 93 0.33 -1.27 2.82
CA ALA A 93 0.77 -2.44 3.58
C ALA A 93 0.90 -2.20 5.09
N THR A 94 1.41 -1.03 5.50
CA THR A 94 1.50 -0.66 6.93
C THR A 94 0.12 -0.45 7.57
N THR A 95 -0.87 -0.02 6.78
CA THR A 95 -2.25 0.17 7.26
C THR A 95 -3.03 -1.16 7.33
N ALA A 96 -2.72 -2.13 6.45
CA ALA A 96 -3.35 -3.45 6.46
C ALA A 96 -2.79 -4.43 7.50
N ALA A 97 -1.54 -4.23 7.97
CA ALA A 97 -0.87 -5.10 8.93
C ALA A 97 -1.26 -4.87 10.40
N ASN A 98 -2.17 -3.95 10.71
CA ASN A 98 -2.52 -3.55 12.07
C ASN A 98 -4.04 -3.55 12.35
N ALA A 99 -4.71 -4.71 12.32
CA ALA A 99 -6.02 -4.76 12.99
C ALA A 99 -6.39 -6.12 13.59
N ASN A 100 -6.15 -7.24 12.90
CA ASN A 100 -6.76 -8.51 13.33
C ASN A 100 -5.78 -9.67 13.49
N THR A 101 -4.49 -9.54 13.15
CA THR A 101 -3.53 -10.63 13.34
C THR A 101 -2.20 -10.17 13.94
N LEU A 102 -1.74 -10.86 15.00
CA LEU A 102 -0.43 -10.70 15.64
C LEU A 102 0.39 -11.95 15.28
N ASN A 103 1.45 -11.80 14.47
CA ASN A 103 2.25 -12.94 13.98
C ASN A 103 1.40 -14.05 13.33
N GLY A 104 0.39 -13.69 12.53
CA GLY A 104 -0.50 -14.64 11.85
C GLY A 104 -1.62 -15.24 12.72
N HIS A 105 -1.67 -14.90 14.01
CA HIS A 105 -2.73 -15.33 14.94
C HIS A 105 -3.82 -14.28 15.01
N SER A 106 -5.09 -14.66 14.92
CA SER A 106 -6.19 -13.70 15.06
C SER A 106 -6.19 -13.09 16.46
N ALA A 107 -6.21 -11.76 16.54
CA ALA A 107 -6.29 -11.00 17.77
C ALA A 107 -7.75 -10.70 18.07
N GLY A 108 -8.29 -11.28 19.14
CA GLY A 108 -9.67 -11.05 19.56
C GLY A 108 -10.37 -12.31 20.03
N CYS A 109 -11.64 -12.14 20.38
CA CYS A 109 -12.43 -13.20 20.97
C CYS A 109 -13.20 -14.01 19.92
N PRO A 110 -13.19 -15.35 20.00
CA PRO A 110 -14.02 -16.17 19.12
C PRO A 110 -15.51 -15.89 19.36
N GLY A 111 -16.34 -16.22 18.37
CA GLY A 111 -17.79 -16.15 18.53
C GLY A 111 -18.28 -16.88 19.78
N GLY A 112 -19.25 -16.28 20.48
CA GLY A 112 -19.76 -16.80 21.76
C GLY A 112 -18.95 -16.37 22.99
N THR A 113 -17.86 -15.61 22.81
CA THR A 113 -17.07 -15.05 23.92
C THR A 113 -16.95 -13.53 23.84
N GLN A 114 -16.66 -12.89 24.97
CA GLN A 114 -16.45 -11.45 25.08
C GLN A 114 -15.13 -11.13 25.81
N PRO A 115 -14.46 -10.02 25.47
CA PRO A 115 -13.21 -9.64 26.12
C PRO A 115 -13.48 -9.21 27.57
N PHE A 116 -12.78 -9.83 28.52
CA PHE A 116 -12.81 -9.43 29.93
C PHE A 116 -11.48 -9.81 30.60
N ALA A 117 -10.93 -8.89 31.40
CA ALA A 117 -9.67 -9.08 32.14
C ALA A 117 -8.49 -9.64 31.30
N GLY A 118 -8.37 -9.23 30.03
CA GLY A 118 -7.27 -9.68 29.16
C GLY A 118 -7.43 -11.11 28.60
N ALA A 119 -8.64 -11.66 28.66
CA ALA A 119 -8.98 -12.96 28.08
C ALA A 119 -10.38 -12.93 27.43
N CYS A 120 -10.77 -14.04 26.82
CA CYS A 120 -12.06 -14.21 26.16
C CYS A 120 -12.97 -15.11 26.96
N TRP A 121 -14.01 -14.51 27.54
CA TRP A 121 -14.92 -15.16 28.46
C TRP A 121 -16.16 -15.63 27.73
N GLU A 122 -16.56 -16.88 27.93
CA GLU A 122 -17.83 -17.35 27.40
C GLU A 122 -18.99 -16.52 27.93
N THR A 123 -19.85 -16.10 26.99
CA THR A 123 -21.04 -15.30 27.28
C THR A 123 -22.16 -16.16 27.87
N THR A 124 -22.23 -17.43 27.47
CA THR A 124 -23.23 -18.41 27.93
C THR A 124 -22.56 -19.48 28.77
N ALA A 125 -23.18 -19.87 29.88
CA ALA A 125 -22.67 -20.98 30.68
C ALA A 125 -22.93 -22.33 29.98
N ARG A 126 -22.00 -23.25 30.16
CA ARG A 126 -22.09 -24.64 29.71
C ARG A 126 -22.99 -25.45 30.62
N ALA A 127 -23.38 -26.63 30.13
CA ALA A 127 -24.16 -27.61 30.89
C ALA A 127 -23.48 -27.95 32.23
N ALA A 128 -24.29 -28.23 33.25
CA ALA A 128 -23.76 -28.50 34.58
C ALA A 128 -22.88 -29.75 34.62
N ALA A 129 -21.74 -29.67 35.30
CA ALA A 129 -20.79 -30.76 35.46
C ALA A 129 -20.11 -30.68 36.84
N THR A 130 -19.43 -31.76 37.24
CA THR A 130 -18.53 -31.73 38.40
C THR A 130 -17.38 -30.76 38.13
N GLN A 131 -16.82 -30.15 39.17
CA GLN A 131 -15.73 -29.19 39.01
C GLN A 131 -14.53 -29.75 38.19
N PRO A 132 -14.04 -30.99 38.43
CA PRO A 132 -12.93 -31.52 37.63
C PRO A 132 -13.32 -31.76 36.16
N LEU A 133 -14.56 -32.18 35.88
CA LEU A 133 -15.02 -32.36 34.49
C LEU A 133 -15.21 -31.02 33.78
N ALA A 134 -15.66 -29.99 34.50
CA ALA A 134 -15.75 -28.64 33.98
C ALA A 134 -14.36 -28.08 33.61
N ALA A 135 -13.36 -28.29 34.46
CA ALA A 135 -11.97 -27.91 34.18
C ALA A 135 -11.43 -28.61 32.92
N GLN A 136 -11.63 -29.93 32.82
CA GLN A 136 -11.21 -30.70 31.64
C GLN A 136 -11.92 -30.23 30.36
N ALA A 137 -13.22 -29.92 30.43
CA ALA A 137 -13.98 -29.41 29.31
C ALA A 137 -13.49 -28.03 28.83
N CYS A 138 -13.00 -27.18 29.74
CA CYS A 138 -12.37 -25.92 29.36
C CYS A 138 -10.99 -26.14 28.74
N THR A 139 -10.17 -27.03 29.29
CA THR A 139 -8.86 -27.38 28.70
C THR A 139 -9.01 -27.93 27.29
N ALA A 140 -9.99 -28.81 27.06
CA ALA A 140 -10.30 -29.35 25.73
C ALA A 140 -10.74 -28.27 24.72
N ALA A 141 -11.31 -27.16 25.20
CA ALA A 141 -11.67 -26.01 24.38
C ALA A 141 -10.52 -25.00 24.18
N GLY A 142 -9.33 -25.27 24.74
CA GLY A 142 -8.18 -24.38 24.69
C GLY A 142 -8.23 -23.25 25.73
N GLY A 143 -8.94 -23.46 26.83
CA GLY A 143 -9.09 -22.49 27.92
C GLY A 143 -9.00 -23.11 29.30
N GLN A 144 -9.54 -22.40 30.28
CA GLN A 144 -9.57 -22.84 31.68
C GLN A 144 -10.86 -22.38 32.36
N LEU A 145 -11.18 -22.99 33.51
CA LEU A 145 -12.16 -22.39 34.41
C LEU A 145 -11.61 -21.05 34.94
N PRO A 146 -12.45 -20.02 35.09
CA PRO A 146 -12.04 -18.75 35.68
C PRO A 146 -11.65 -18.92 37.15
N ASP A 147 -10.73 -18.11 37.65
CA ASP A 147 -10.57 -17.94 39.10
C ASP A 147 -11.85 -17.37 39.72
N ALA A 148 -12.12 -17.69 40.99
CA ALA A 148 -13.33 -17.26 41.68
C ALA A 148 -13.46 -15.73 41.74
N LEU A 149 -12.35 -15.00 41.93
CA LEU A 149 -12.41 -13.54 42.02
C LEU A 149 -12.62 -12.90 40.65
N ASP A 150 -12.04 -13.47 39.60
CA ASP A 150 -12.31 -13.02 38.24
C ASP A 150 -13.75 -13.30 37.82
N LEU A 151 -14.28 -14.49 38.18
CA LEU A 151 -15.68 -14.84 37.91
C LEU A 151 -16.64 -13.93 38.67
N ARG A 152 -16.32 -13.57 39.91
CA ARG A 152 -17.06 -12.56 40.68
C ARG A 152 -17.00 -11.19 40.00
N ALA A 153 -15.83 -10.75 39.57
CA ALA A 153 -15.70 -9.47 38.88
C ALA A 153 -16.50 -9.45 37.58
N TYR A 154 -16.49 -10.56 36.84
CA TYR A 154 -17.27 -10.74 35.62
C TYR A 154 -18.78 -10.71 35.91
N ALA A 155 -19.25 -11.38 36.96
CA ALA A 155 -20.66 -11.37 37.39
C ALA A 155 -21.18 -9.97 37.73
N LEU A 156 -20.31 -9.11 38.26
CA LEU A 156 -20.65 -7.75 38.67
C LEU A 156 -20.42 -6.70 37.56
N THR A 157 -19.98 -7.13 36.37
CA THR A 157 -19.75 -6.23 35.25
C THR A 157 -21.07 -5.83 34.59
N SER A 158 -21.26 -4.52 34.38
CA SER A 158 -22.45 -3.99 33.71
C SER A 158 -22.65 -4.63 32.32
N GLY A 159 -23.84 -5.17 32.06
CA GLY A 159 -24.17 -5.83 30.80
C GLY A 159 -23.81 -7.32 30.74
N VAL A 160 -23.18 -7.87 31.79
CA VAL A 160 -23.02 -9.30 31.99
C VAL A 160 -24.14 -9.82 32.88
N THR A 161 -24.67 -11.00 32.57
CA THR A 161 -25.61 -11.71 33.43
C THR A 161 -25.20 -13.17 33.44
N LEU A 162 -24.88 -13.70 34.62
CA LEU A 162 -24.67 -15.13 34.77
C LEU A 162 -26.02 -15.84 34.80
N ASP A 163 -26.00 -17.13 34.45
CA ASP A 163 -27.21 -17.95 34.56
C ASP A 163 -27.65 -18.05 36.02
N ALA A 164 -28.95 -18.30 36.25
CA ALA A 164 -29.45 -18.54 37.59
C ALA A 164 -28.74 -19.75 38.25
N GLY A 165 -28.36 -19.57 39.51
CA GLY A 165 -27.57 -20.52 40.27
C GLY A 165 -26.11 -20.08 40.42
N ASP A 166 -25.28 -21.00 40.89
CA ASP A 166 -23.85 -20.79 41.07
C ASP A 166 -23.07 -21.46 39.93
N GLU A 167 -21.96 -20.84 39.53
CA GLU A 167 -21.04 -21.37 38.53
C GLU A 167 -19.69 -21.76 39.12
N TRP A 168 -19.10 -22.82 38.58
CA TRP A 168 -17.77 -23.29 39.02
C TRP A 168 -16.66 -22.29 38.65
N SER A 169 -15.74 -22.12 39.60
CA SER A 169 -14.41 -21.55 39.37
C SER A 169 -13.32 -22.64 39.40
N SER A 170 -12.08 -22.27 39.06
CA SER A 170 -10.90 -23.11 39.22
C SER A 170 -10.40 -23.18 40.67
N SER A 171 -10.91 -22.32 41.56
CA SER A 171 -10.41 -22.21 42.93
C SER A 171 -10.87 -23.40 43.78
N ILE A 172 -9.96 -23.89 44.62
CA ILE A 172 -10.19 -24.96 45.59
C ILE A 172 -10.11 -24.33 46.98
N ASN A 173 -11.03 -24.67 47.88
CA ASN A 173 -11.06 -24.12 49.22
C ASN A 173 -10.36 -25.03 50.24
N THR A 174 -10.92 -26.22 50.50
CA THR A 174 -10.38 -27.15 51.50
C THR A 174 -10.08 -28.50 50.86
N VAL A 175 -8.87 -29.04 51.05
CA VAL A 175 -8.50 -30.41 50.66
C VAL A 175 -8.47 -31.30 51.90
N THR A 176 -9.30 -32.35 51.90
CA THR A 176 -9.45 -33.25 53.05
C THR A 176 -8.87 -34.64 52.80
N GLY A 177 -8.43 -34.93 51.58
CA GLY A 177 -7.82 -36.20 51.21
C GLY A 177 -7.44 -36.23 49.73
N ALA A 178 -6.96 -37.39 49.26
CA ALA A 178 -6.71 -37.62 47.84
C ALA A 178 -8.02 -37.43 47.06
N ASP A 179 -8.02 -36.51 46.08
CA ASP A 179 -9.18 -36.14 45.25
C ASP A 179 -10.45 -35.71 46.02
N ALA A 180 -10.32 -35.38 47.31
CA ALA A 180 -11.41 -34.92 48.16
C ALA A 180 -11.18 -33.46 48.55
N TYR A 181 -11.93 -32.55 47.93
CA TYR A 181 -11.78 -31.12 48.16
C TYR A 181 -13.04 -30.32 47.86
N THR A 182 -13.30 -29.21 48.55
CA THR A 182 -14.40 -28.32 48.17
C THR A 182 -13.97 -27.35 47.07
N GLY A 183 -14.83 -27.18 46.08
CA GLY A 183 -14.67 -26.18 45.03
C GLY A 183 -15.30 -24.85 45.42
N VAL A 184 -14.83 -23.77 44.81
CA VAL A 184 -15.44 -22.45 44.97
C VAL A 184 -16.40 -22.18 43.81
N THR A 185 -17.59 -21.72 44.13
CA THR A 185 -18.59 -21.29 43.16
C THR A 185 -18.90 -19.80 43.30
N VAL A 186 -19.45 -19.21 42.24
CA VAL A 186 -19.87 -17.81 42.25
C VAL A 186 -21.30 -17.70 41.71
N SER A 187 -22.17 -17.04 42.46
CA SER A 187 -23.55 -16.80 42.03
C SER A 187 -23.66 -15.64 41.03
N ALA A 188 -24.80 -15.53 40.35
CA ALA A 188 -25.11 -14.38 39.51
C ALA A 188 -25.08 -13.02 40.25
N ALA A 189 -25.23 -13.02 41.58
CA ALA A 189 -25.10 -11.81 42.41
C ALA A 189 -23.65 -11.53 42.85
N GLY A 190 -22.66 -12.29 42.35
CA GLY A 190 -21.25 -12.17 42.74
C GLY A 190 -20.96 -12.66 44.16
N VAL A 191 -21.83 -13.51 44.74
CA VAL A 191 -21.59 -14.15 46.04
C VAL A 191 -20.67 -15.33 45.82
N VAL A 192 -19.58 -15.40 46.60
CA VAL A 192 -18.62 -16.51 46.58
C VAL A 192 -19.07 -17.55 47.60
N ASN A 193 -19.30 -18.76 47.12
CA ASN A 193 -19.73 -19.90 47.91
C ASN A 193 -18.72 -21.06 47.77
N GLN A 194 -18.92 -22.10 48.57
CA GLN A 194 -18.18 -23.35 48.47
C GLN A 194 -19.17 -24.49 48.27
N ASP A 195 -18.78 -25.49 47.47
CA ASP A 195 -19.59 -26.68 47.25
C ASP A 195 -18.72 -27.93 47.08
N ASN A 196 -19.32 -29.11 47.14
CA ASN A 196 -18.62 -30.37 46.96
C ASN A 196 -18.16 -30.51 45.50
N GLN A 197 -16.90 -30.89 45.24
CA GLN A 197 -16.35 -30.91 43.89
C GLN A 197 -17.06 -31.88 42.94
N ILE A 198 -17.80 -32.85 43.49
CA ILE A 198 -18.61 -33.82 42.74
C ILE A 198 -20.02 -33.32 42.42
N ASP A 199 -20.42 -32.15 42.92
CA ASP A 199 -21.72 -31.57 42.59
C ASP A 199 -21.74 -30.96 41.19
N ALA A 200 -22.89 -31.09 40.52
CA ALA A 200 -23.07 -30.56 39.18
C ALA A 200 -23.44 -29.07 39.24
N LYS A 201 -22.55 -28.20 38.76
CA LYS A 201 -22.83 -26.77 38.55
C LYS A 201 -22.51 -26.37 37.13
N LYS A 202 -23.20 -25.34 36.65
CA LYS A 202 -22.86 -24.70 35.39
C LYS A 202 -21.47 -24.09 35.48
N PHE A 203 -20.86 -23.83 34.35
CA PHE A 203 -19.53 -23.26 34.28
C PHE A 203 -19.33 -22.55 32.96
N ARG A 204 -18.32 -21.68 32.90
CA ARG A 204 -17.91 -21.02 31.67
C ARG A 204 -16.41 -21.10 31.53
N CYS A 205 -15.93 -21.11 30.30
CA CYS A 205 -14.51 -21.16 30.02
C CYS A 205 -13.96 -19.78 29.70
N VAL A 206 -12.69 -19.59 30.07
CA VAL A 206 -11.87 -18.43 29.73
C VAL A 206 -10.81 -18.88 28.73
N LEU A 207 -10.85 -18.29 27.54
CA LEU A 207 -10.00 -18.59 26.40
C LEU A 207 -8.95 -17.49 26.19
N PRO A 208 -7.78 -17.81 25.61
CA PRO A 208 -6.77 -16.80 25.27
C PRO A 208 -7.25 -15.83 24.17
N LEU A 209 -6.73 -14.60 24.19
CA LEU A 209 -7.00 -13.54 23.19
C LEU A 209 -6.34 -13.76 21.82
N LEU A 210 -5.33 -14.63 21.75
CA LEU A 210 -4.59 -14.94 20.53
C LEU A 210 -4.95 -16.35 20.09
N ARG A 211 -5.29 -16.51 18.81
CA ARG A 211 -5.62 -17.80 18.20
C ARG A 211 -4.85 -18.06 16.92
#